data_AF-A0A519LIK4-F1
#
_entry.id   AF-A0A519LIK4-F1
#
_cell.length_a   1.000
_cell.length_b   1.000
_cell.length_c   1.000
_cell.angle_alpha   90.00
_cell.angle_beta   90.00
_cell.angle_gamma   90.00
#
_symmetry.space_group_name_H-M   'P 1'
#
loop_
_entity.id
_entity.type
_entity.pdbx_description
1 polymer ?
#
loop_
_entity_poly.entity_id
_entity_poly.type
_entity_poly.pdbx_seq_one_letter_code
_entity_poly.pdbx_strand_id
1 'polypeptide(L)'
;MKKLTIILFTISILTNYCFGQTLVSDRECIEKAKIDLQNEMSNFSSCIVKQDLNICIENLIKSADNEYKKYVIGGTLYEIDPKQALILHKQAYLKNQLDKNFTLEYAIELHRSGKYLEASKLYETYSLSEPNDIRIFVWLSDCYLNLNQTDLSIKNWQKANHPQNHTAIDKAIYIIYGKTDQVKTRNDLKVEIEKGNFSNFYPLLFLDKNWEYDWWNKGSQDYFIEEDLALAQNKLGKTNNDYKVIEAYLKIKNLEQKGEIEDI
;
A
#
# COMPACT_ATOMS: atom_id res chain seq x y z
N MET A 1 18.45 1.76 -40.73
CA MET A 1 19.15 1.54 -39.45
C MET A 1 19.09 2.81 -38.62
N LYS A 2 18.08 2.92 -37.76
CA LYS A 2 17.97 3.97 -36.74
C LYS A 2 17.76 3.26 -35.42
N LYS A 3 18.68 3.50 -34.48
CA LYS A 3 18.71 2.90 -33.14
C LYS A 3 17.42 3.30 -32.42
N LEU A 4 16.63 2.31 -32.03
CA LEU A 4 15.47 2.47 -31.16
C LEU A 4 16.03 2.71 -29.75
N THR A 5 15.98 3.95 -29.28
CA THR A 5 16.28 4.29 -27.90
C THR A 5 15.12 3.75 -27.06
N ILE A 6 15.33 2.61 -26.42
CA ILE A 6 14.44 2.08 -25.37
C ILE A 6 14.57 3.04 -24.20
N ILE A 7 13.60 3.94 -24.06
CA ILE A 7 13.41 4.72 -22.84
C ILE A 7 12.79 3.72 -21.85
N LEU A 8 13.62 3.19 -20.94
CA LEU A 8 13.14 2.61 -19.70
C LEU A 8 12.34 3.72 -18.99
N PHE A 9 11.01 3.65 -19.04
CA PHE A 9 10.19 4.34 -18.07
C PHE A 9 10.45 3.64 -16.73
N THR A 10 11.37 4.25 -15.98
CA THR A 10 11.65 3.93 -14.59
C THR A 10 10.34 3.91 -13.81
N ILE A 11 10.14 2.81 -13.12
CA ILE A 11 9.12 2.60 -12.09
C ILE A 11 9.21 3.77 -11.09
N SER A 12 8.34 4.77 -11.27
CA SER A 12 8.17 5.89 -10.34
C SER A 12 7.17 5.58 -9.22
N ILE A 13 6.72 4.32 -9.08
CA ILE A 13 5.59 3.94 -8.22
C ILE A 13 6.07 3.53 -6.80
N LEU A 14 7.37 3.59 -6.50
CA LEU A 14 7.89 3.36 -5.14
C LEU A 14 8.79 4.48 -4.60
N THR A 15 8.91 5.60 -5.30
CA THR A 15 9.69 6.75 -4.83
C THR A 15 8.88 8.02 -5.02
N ASN A 16 8.38 8.57 -3.90
CA ASN A 16 7.94 9.97 -3.68
C ASN A 16 6.56 10.15 -3.03
N TYR A 17 6.17 9.33 -2.04
CA TYR A 17 5.36 9.81 -0.89
C TYR A 17 5.75 9.10 0.41
N CYS A 18 7.05 8.87 0.62
CA CYS A 18 7.50 8.65 1.98
C CYS A 18 7.56 10.05 2.63
N PHE A 19 6.56 10.41 3.44
CA PHE A 19 6.76 11.39 4.52
C PHE A 19 7.70 10.72 5.54
N GLY A 20 8.93 10.47 5.10
CA GLY A 20 10.01 9.92 5.89
C GLY A 20 10.48 11.02 6.80
N GLN A 21 9.85 11.11 7.98
CA GLN A 21 10.38 11.80 9.13
C GLN A 21 11.86 11.44 9.28
N THR A 22 12.70 12.46 9.41
CA THR A 22 14.15 12.31 9.64
C THR A 22 14.36 11.72 11.04
N LEU A 23 14.41 10.40 11.12
CA LEU A 23 14.65 9.65 12.35
C LEU A 23 16.07 9.06 12.32
N VAL A 24 16.88 9.37 13.35
CA VAL A 24 18.32 9.03 13.45
C VAL A 24 18.59 7.70 14.19
N SER A 25 17.67 6.73 14.20
CA SER A 25 18.02 5.38 14.65
C SER A 25 17.83 4.36 13.53
N ASP A 26 18.88 3.57 13.29
CA ASP A 26 18.97 2.40 12.40
C ASP A 26 18.48 2.58 10.95
N ARG A 27 18.33 3.84 10.50
CA ARG A 27 17.99 4.17 9.11
C ARG A 27 18.94 3.52 8.11
N GLU A 28 20.23 3.45 8.43
CA GLU A 28 21.21 2.80 7.55
C GLU A 28 20.92 1.31 7.35
N CYS A 29 20.50 0.60 8.40
CA CYS A 29 20.13 -0.82 8.31
C CYS A 29 18.84 -1.04 7.51
N ILE A 30 17.84 -0.16 7.70
CA ILE A 30 16.60 -0.20 6.91
C ILE A 30 16.88 0.12 5.44
N GLU A 31 17.67 1.16 5.14
CA GLU A 31 18.02 1.52 3.76
C GLU A 31 18.87 0.43 3.10
N LYS A 32 19.81 -0.18 3.84
CA LYS A 32 20.54 -1.35 3.36
C LYS A 32 19.60 -2.52 3.04
N ALA A 33 18.65 -2.83 3.92
CA ALA A 33 17.67 -3.88 3.67
C ALA A 33 16.82 -3.60 2.43
N LYS A 34 16.43 -2.33 2.18
CA LYS A 34 15.73 -1.94 0.94
C LYS A 34 16.58 -2.16 -0.30
N ILE A 35 17.86 -1.80 -0.26
CA ILE A 35 18.81 -2.03 -1.36
C ILE A 35 18.98 -3.53 -1.60
N ASP A 36 19.21 -4.31 -0.54
CA ASP A 36 19.38 -5.76 -0.61
C ASP A 36 18.12 -6.48 -1.14
N LEU A 37 16.94 -5.88 -0.99
CA LEU A 37 15.65 -6.40 -1.46
C LEU A 37 15.19 -5.85 -2.81
N GLN A 38 15.98 -4.98 -3.46
CA GLN A 38 15.53 -4.27 -4.66
C GLN A 38 15.09 -5.22 -5.78
N ASN A 39 15.83 -6.31 -5.98
CA ASN A 39 15.52 -7.30 -7.01
C ASN A 39 14.25 -8.09 -6.66
N GLU A 40 14.12 -8.49 -5.40
CA GLU A 40 12.97 -9.21 -4.87
C GLU A 40 11.69 -8.37 -4.97
N MET A 41 11.77 -7.07 -4.66
CA MET A 41 10.64 -6.14 -4.76
C MET A 41 10.23 -5.87 -6.22
N SER A 42 11.21 -5.77 -7.12
CA SER A 42 10.95 -5.67 -8.56
C SER A 42 10.28 -6.94 -9.09
N ASN A 43 10.80 -8.10 -8.69
CA ASN A 43 10.22 -9.39 -9.05
C ASN A 43 8.81 -9.56 -8.48
N PHE A 44 8.57 -9.13 -7.24
CA PHE A 44 7.25 -9.16 -6.62
C PHE A 44 6.25 -8.29 -7.38
N SER A 45 6.64 -7.06 -7.73
CA SER A 45 5.82 -6.13 -8.52
C SER A 45 5.42 -6.71 -9.88
N SER A 46 6.33 -7.42 -10.55
CA SER A 46 6.02 -8.12 -11.80
C SER A 46 5.17 -9.38 -11.57
N CYS A 47 5.44 -10.11 -10.49
CA CYS A 47 4.73 -11.33 -10.13
C CYS A 47 3.24 -11.08 -9.88
N ILE A 48 2.88 -10.05 -9.11
CA ILE A 48 1.48 -9.77 -8.74
C ILE A 48 0.59 -9.45 -9.95
N VAL A 49 1.21 -9.09 -11.08
CA VAL A 49 0.52 -8.86 -12.36
C VAL A 49 0.38 -10.14 -13.17
N LYS A 50 1.24 -11.14 -12.99
CA LYS A 50 1.35 -12.29 -13.90
C LYS A 50 0.97 -13.62 -13.27
N GLN A 51 1.00 -13.72 -11.95
CA GLN A 51 0.82 -14.97 -11.22
C GLN A 51 -0.20 -14.81 -10.10
N ASP A 52 -0.56 -15.93 -9.48
CA ASP A 52 -1.39 -15.93 -8.27
C ASP A 52 -0.69 -15.20 -7.13
N LEU A 53 -1.43 -14.33 -6.45
CA LEU A 53 -0.93 -13.48 -5.40
C LEU A 53 -0.26 -14.26 -4.25
N ASN A 54 -0.78 -15.43 -3.88
CA ASN A 54 -0.20 -16.22 -2.79
C ASN A 54 1.20 -16.72 -3.15
N ILE A 55 1.41 -17.15 -4.40
CA ILE A 55 2.74 -17.56 -4.90
C ILE A 55 3.73 -16.40 -4.83
N CYS A 56 3.29 -15.19 -5.20
CA CYS A 56 4.13 -14.00 -5.14
C CYS A 56 4.52 -13.64 -3.71
N ILE A 57 3.56 -13.69 -2.78
CA ILE A 57 3.78 -13.43 -1.36
C ILE A 57 4.74 -14.46 -0.75
N GLU A 58 4.50 -15.76 -0.99
CA GLU A 58 5.36 -16.84 -0.51
C GLU A 58 6.80 -16.69 -0.99
N ASN A 59 7.00 -16.26 -2.25
CA ASN A 59 8.33 -16.03 -2.79
C ASN A 59 9.01 -14.81 -2.19
N LEU A 60 8.29 -13.71 -1.97
CA LEU A 60 8.85 -12.50 -1.34
C LEU A 60 9.31 -12.78 0.10
N ILE A 61 8.51 -13.52 0.87
CA ILE A 61 8.79 -13.78 2.29
C ILE A 61 10.03 -14.64 2.50
N LYS A 62 10.42 -15.49 1.53
CA LYS A 62 11.67 -16.26 1.60
C LYS A 62 12.90 -15.36 1.76
N SER A 63 12.82 -14.11 1.32
CA SER A 63 13.89 -13.12 1.43
C SER A 63 13.89 -12.36 2.77
N ALA A 64 12.93 -12.62 3.66
CA ALA A 64 12.82 -11.99 4.99
C ALA A 64 13.78 -12.62 6.03
N ASP A 65 15.06 -12.74 5.69
CA ASP A 65 16.07 -13.47 6.46
C ASP A 65 16.53 -12.77 7.77
N ASN A 66 16.32 -11.46 7.90
CA ASN A 66 16.64 -10.67 9.09
C ASN A 66 15.52 -9.69 9.46
N GLU A 67 15.59 -9.08 10.64
CA GLU A 67 14.58 -8.17 11.19
C GLU A 67 14.31 -6.93 10.32
N TYR A 68 15.33 -6.35 9.69
CA TYR A 68 15.15 -5.18 8.82
C TYR A 68 14.47 -5.57 7.50
N LYS A 69 14.82 -6.73 6.91
CA LYS A 69 14.11 -7.25 5.74
C LYS A 69 12.68 -7.66 6.06
N LYS A 70 12.44 -8.26 7.23
CA LYS A 70 11.07 -8.53 7.72
C LYS A 70 10.27 -7.25 7.86
N TYR A 71 10.86 -6.20 8.42
CA TYR A 71 10.23 -4.88 8.52
C TYR A 71 9.85 -4.31 7.15
N VAL A 72 10.78 -4.32 6.19
CA VAL A 72 10.55 -3.80 4.83
C VAL A 72 9.50 -4.62 4.08
N ILE A 73 9.59 -5.95 4.12
CA ILE A 73 8.60 -6.84 3.46
C ILE A 73 7.24 -6.72 4.14
N GLY A 74 7.18 -6.65 5.47
CA GLY A 74 5.92 -6.42 6.20
C GLY A 74 5.25 -5.12 5.77
N GLY A 75 6.03 -4.04 5.61
CA GLY A 75 5.54 -2.77 5.10
C GLY A 75 5.06 -2.82 3.64
N THR A 76 5.54 -3.77 2.84
CA THR A 76 5.01 -4.02 1.48
C THR A 76 3.70 -4.79 1.53
N LEU A 77 3.56 -5.70 2.51
CA LEU A 77 2.43 -6.63 2.58
C LEU A 77 1.22 -6.09 3.35
N TYR A 78 1.30 -4.98 4.09
CA TYR A 78 0.15 -4.58 4.92
C TYR A 78 -1.12 -4.26 4.10
N GLU A 79 -0.98 -3.79 2.86
CA GLU A 79 -2.11 -3.53 1.93
C GLU A 79 -2.44 -4.74 1.03
N ILE A 80 -1.88 -5.91 1.33
CA ILE A 80 -1.98 -7.10 0.47
C ILE A 80 -2.36 -8.32 1.31
N ASP A 81 -1.58 -8.58 2.35
CA ASP A 81 -1.79 -9.62 3.35
C ASP A 81 -1.45 -9.07 4.76
N PRO A 82 -2.43 -8.41 5.41
CA PRO A 82 -2.26 -7.84 6.75
C PRO A 82 -1.85 -8.88 7.80
N LYS A 83 -2.27 -10.14 7.65
CA LYS A 83 -1.91 -11.20 8.60
C LYS A 83 -0.42 -11.47 8.56
N GLN A 84 0.13 -11.55 7.34
CA GLN A 84 1.54 -11.82 7.16
C GLN A 84 2.42 -10.60 7.47
N ALA A 85 1.94 -9.39 7.19
CA ALA A 85 2.57 -8.15 7.64
C ALA A 85 2.71 -8.10 9.17
N LEU A 86 1.61 -8.33 9.91
CA LEU A 86 1.60 -8.43 11.38
C LEU A 86 2.63 -9.44 11.90
N ILE A 87 2.72 -10.63 11.29
CA ILE A 87 3.69 -11.66 11.68
C ILE A 87 5.13 -11.15 11.51
N LEU A 88 5.45 -10.54 10.36
CA LEU A 88 6.79 -10.06 10.06
C LEU A 88 7.20 -8.89 10.96
N HIS A 89 6.31 -7.90 11.16
CA HIS A 89 6.57 -6.76 12.03
C HIS A 89 6.71 -7.19 13.50
N LYS A 90 5.89 -8.14 13.95
CA LYS A 90 6.06 -8.75 15.29
C LYS A 90 7.44 -9.40 15.45
N GLN A 91 7.87 -10.16 14.45
CA GLN A 91 9.19 -10.82 14.49
C GLN A 91 10.33 -9.80 14.51
N ALA A 92 10.23 -8.71 13.74
CA ALA A 92 11.20 -7.62 13.75
C ALA A 92 11.26 -6.94 15.12
N TYR A 93 10.10 -6.56 15.67
CA TYR A 93 9.98 -5.97 17.01
C TYR A 93 10.58 -6.86 18.11
N LEU A 94 10.25 -8.16 18.12
CA LEU A 94 10.77 -9.08 19.13
C LEU A 94 12.29 -9.25 19.06
N LYS A 95 12.89 -9.05 17.88
CA LYS A 95 14.34 -9.14 17.68
C LYS A 95 15.06 -7.89 18.19
N ASN A 96 14.48 -6.70 18.01
CA ASN A 96 15.02 -5.45 18.53
C ASN A 96 13.88 -4.50 18.99
N GLN A 97 13.51 -4.60 20.27
CA GLN A 97 12.44 -3.78 20.85
C GLN A 97 12.85 -2.32 21.09
N LEU A 98 14.14 -2.00 20.98
CA LEU A 98 14.65 -0.64 21.11
C LEU A 98 14.62 0.12 19.77
N ASP A 99 14.45 -0.58 18.65
CA ASP A 99 14.22 0.07 17.36
C ASP A 99 12.83 0.69 17.35
N LYS A 100 12.79 2.02 17.26
CA LYS A 100 11.55 2.79 17.26
C LYS A 100 10.72 2.56 16.00
N ASN A 101 11.33 2.25 14.86
CA ASN A 101 10.58 1.94 13.63
C ASN A 101 9.83 0.62 13.81
N PHE A 102 10.50 -0.40 14.38
CA PHE A 102 9.85 -1.69 14.64
C PHE A 102 8.75 -1.56 15.68
N THR A 103 8.98 -0.77 16.73
CA THR A 103 7.98 -0.47 17.76
C THR A 103 6.76 0.20 17.15
N LEU A 104 6.97 1.22 16.30
CA LEU A 104 5.88 1.97 15.68
C LEU A 104 5.06 1.10 14.72
N GLU A 105 5.71 0.42 13.78
CA GLU A 105 4.99 -0.41 12.81
C GLU A 105 4.24 -1.55 13.50
N TYR A 106 4.85 -2.21 14.50
CA TYR A 106 4.12 -3.24 15.24
C TYR A 106 2.93 -2.68 16.04
N ALA A 107 3.03 -1.46 16.57
CA ALA A 107 1.89 -0.78 17.20
C ALA A 107 0.75 -0.52 16.20
N ILE A 108 1.09 -0.07 14.98
CA ILE A 108 0.14 0.14 13.87
C ILE A 108 -0.56 -1.17 13.50
N GLU A 109 0.18 -2.27 13.35
CA GLU A 109 -0.40 -3.58 13.04
C GLU A 109 -1.34 -4.10 14.14
N LEU A 110 -0.99 -3.88 15.41
CA LEU A 110 -1.85 -4.21 16.55
C LEU A 110 -3.13 -3.36 16.54
N HIS A 111 -3.01 -2.07 16.22
CA HIS A 111 -4.14 -1.14 16.12
C HIS A 111 -5.11 -1.59 15.02
N ARG A 112 -4.60 -1.83 13.80
CA ARG A 112 -5.38 -2.38 12.67
C ARG A 112 -6.07 -3.71 13.01
N SER A 113 -5.44 -4.52 13.86
CA SER A 113 -5.97 -5.81 14.33
C SER A 113 -6.96 -5.70 15.51
N GLY A 114 -7.33 -4.48 15.94
CA GLY A 114 -8.24 -4.24 17.06
C GLY A 114 -7.65 -4.50 18.44
N LYS A 115 -6.32 -4.68 18.56
CA LYS A 115 -5.62 -4.92 19.83
C LYS A 115 -5.21 -3.60 20.48
N TYR A 116 -6.21 -2.75 20.73
CA TYR A 116 -6.02 -1.36 21.15
C TYR A 116 -5.19 -1.20 22.43
N LEU A 117 -5.34 -2.09 23.42
CA LEU A 117 -4.58 -2.05 24.67
C LEU A 117 -3.09 -2.34 24.47
N GLU A 118 -2.75 -3.24 23.56
CA GLU A 118 -1.35 -3.57 23.26
C GLU A 118 -0.73 -2.45 22.41
N ALA A 119 -1.49 -1.97 21.40
CA ALA A 119 -1.09 -0.86 20.54
C ALA A 119 -0.81 0.42 21.35
N SER A 120 -1.71 0.80 22.26
CA SER A 120 -1.58 2.03 23.05
C SER A 120 -0.29 2.05 23.87
N LYS A 121 0.09 0.93 24.50
CA LYS A 121 1.34 0.82 25.29
C LYS A 121 2.59 1.03 24.43
N LEU A 122 2.59 0.50 23.20
CA LEU A 122 3.70 0.70 22.28
C LEU A 122 3.76 2.13 21.74
N TYR A 123 2.61 2.72 21.43
CA TYR A 123 2.53 4.14 21.06
C TYR A 123 3.01 5.07 22.18
N GLU A 124 2.65 4.80 23.43
CA GLU A 124 3.15 5.54 24.59
C GLU A 124 4.67 5.42 24.69
N THR A 125 5.21 4.21 24.54
CA THR A 125 6.66 3.97 24.56
C THR A 125 7.38 4.73 23.44
N TYR A 126 6.85 4.67 22.22
CA TYR A 126 7.38 5.40 21.07
C TYR A 126 7.33 6.92 21.30
N SER A 127 6.24 7.44 21.85
CA SER A 127 6.03 8.88 22.11
C SER A 127 7.07 9.48 23.06
N LEU A 128 7.69 8.68 23.93
CA LEU A 128 8.78 9.13 24.80
C LEU A 128 10.03 9.49 24.01
N SER A 129 10.30 8.75 22.93
CA SER A 129 11.44 9.02 22.04
C SER A 129 11.14 10.04 20.94
N GLU A 130 9.88 10.14 20.52
CA GLU A 130 9.43 11.01 19.42
C GLU A 130 8.25 11.89 19.84
N PRO A 131 8.45 12.81 20.82
CA PRO A 131 7.35 13.58 21.42
C PRO A 131 6.69 14.58 20.45
N ASN A 132 7.33 14.85 19.31
CA ASN A 132 6.85 15.78 18.30
C ASN A 132 6.06 15.09 17.17
N ASP A 133 5.97 13.75 17.17
CA ASP A 133 5.17 13.04 16.18
C ASP A 133 3.68 13.12 16.52
N ILE A 134 3.01 14.11 15.93
CA ILE A 134 1.58 14.37 16.17
C ILE A 134 0.69 13.17 15.87
N ARG A 135 1.12 12.27 14.97
CA ARG A 135 0.33 11.10 14.54
C ARG A 135 0.07 10.16 15.71
N ILE A 136 1.02 10.08 16.63
CA ILE A 136 0.92 9.24 17.82
C ILE A 136 -0.25 9.66 18.70
N PHE A 137 -0.52 10.96 18.82
CA PHE A 137 -1.67 11.45 19.58
C PHE A 137 -3.00 11.11 18.91
N VAL A 138 -3.04 11.05 17.57
CA VAL A 138 -4.22 10.57 16.83
C VAL A 138 -4.48 9.10 17.11
N TRP A 139 -3.45 8.25 16.97
CA TRP A 139 -3.59 6.81 17.19
C TRP A 139 -3.86 6.45 18.66
N LEU A 140 -3.23 7.14 19.61
CA LEU A 140 -3.54 7.00 21.04
C LEU A 140 -4.97 7.43 21.33
N SER A 141 -5.43 8.56 20.76
CA SER A 141 -6.80 9.02 20.92
C SER A 141 -7.81 7.96 20.49
N ASP A 142 -7.57 7.35 19.33
CA ASP A 142 -8.44 6.32 18.78
C ASP A 142 -8.38 5.00 19.57
N CYS A 143 -7.18 4.55 19.98
CA CYS A 143 -7.03 3.40 20.87
C CYS A 143 -7.79 3.61 22.18
N TYR A 144 -7.66 4.79 22.81
CA TYR A 144 -8.34 5.09 24.07
C TYR A 144 -9.84 5.20 23.93
N LEU A 145 -10.34 5.70 22.79
CA LEU A 145 -11.77 5.69 22.50
C LEU A 145 -12.31 4.26 22.48
N ASN A 146 -11.64 3.36 21.75
CA ASN A 146 -12.02 1.94 21.65
C ASN A 146 -11.87 1.15 22.97
N LEU A 147 -11.10 1.67 23.93
CA LEU A 147 -10.97 1.14 25.29
C LEU A 147 -11.96 1.75 26.29
N ASN A 148 -12.90 2.60 25.84
CA ASN A 148 -13.81 3.38 26.69
C ASN A 148 -13.08 4.31 27.69
N GLN A 149 -11.88 4.74 27.35
CA GLN A 149 -11.08 5.69 28.14
C GLN A 149 -11.24 7.11 27.57
N THR A 150 -12.48 7.61 27.56
CA THR A 150 -12.88 8.85 26.89
C THR A 150 -12.03 10.06 27.30
N ASP A 151 -11.70 10.20 28.59
CA ASP A 151 -10.88 11.32 29.08
C ASP A 151 -9.46 11.30 28.49
N LEU A 152 -8.86 10.12 28.35
CA LEU A 152 -7.53 9.97 27.73
C LEU A 152 -7.60 10.18 26.22
N SER A 153 -8.68 9.75 25.59
CA SER A 153 -8.95 10.01 24.18
C SER A 153 -8.99 11.51 23.89
N ILE A 154 -9.84 12.26 24.61
CA ILE A 154 -9.98 13.72 24.46
C ILE A 154 -8.65 14.44 24.67
N LYS A 155 -7.88 14.06 25.70
CA LYS A 155 -6.57 14.66 25.97
C LYS A 155 -5.59 14.47 24.81
N ASN A 156 -5.57 13.29 24.19
CA ASN A 156 -4.70 13.03 23.06
C ASN A 156 -5.20 13.71 21.78
N TRP A 157 -6.51 13.73 21.54
CA TRP A 157 -7.09 14.49 20.43
C TRP A 157 -6.72 15.98 20.48
N GLN A 158 -6.77 16.59 21.66
CA GLN A 158 -6.34 17.98 21.86
C GLN A 158 -4.86 18.17 21.52
N LYS A 159 -3.99 17.23 21.91
CA LYS A 159 -2.55 17.27 21.58
C LYS A 159 -2.27 17.11 20.09
N ALA A 160 -3.10 16.36 19.36
CA ALA A 160 -2.98 16.24 17.91
C ALA A 160 -3.18 17.60 17.19
N ASN A 161 -3.84 18.55 17.84
CA ASN A 161 -3.99 19.94 17.40
C ASN A 161 -4.55 20.06 15.97
N HIS A 162 -5.77 19.57 15.79
CA HIS A 162 -6.42 19.47 14.47
C HIS A 162 -6.35 20.73 13.59
N PRO A 163 -6.61 21.96 14.10
CA PRO A 163 -6.58 23.14 13.23
C PRO A 163 -5.22 23.36 12.53
N GLN A 164 -4.11 22.95 13.15
CA GLN A 164 -2.76 23.09 12.61
C GLN A 164 -2.30 21.85 11.84
N ASN A 165 -2.87 20.67 12.11
CA ASN A 165 -2.35 19.39 11.63
C ASN A 165 -3.35 18.55 10.81
N HIS A 166 -4.51 19.09 10.41
CA HIS A 166 -5.60 18.36 9.75
C HIS A 166 -5.15 17.33 8.69
N THR A 167 -4.32 17.73 7.71
CA THR A 167 -3.84 16.79 6.67
C THR A 167 -3.03 15.62 7.23
N ALA A 168 -2.19 15.86 8.24
CA ALA A 168 -1.37 14.82 8.85
C ALA A 168 -2.23 13.88 9.72
N ILE A 169 -3.28 14.41 10.34
CA ILE A 169 -4.29 13.63 11.07
C ILE A 169 -5.05 12.72 10.10
N ASP A 170 -5.55 13.25 8.98
CA ASP A 170 -6.32 12.46 8.01
C ASP A 170 -5.49 11.31 7.44
N LYS A 171 -4.20 11.56 7.16
CA LYS A 171 -3.25 10.52 6.76
C LYS A 171 -3.00 9.49 7.86
N ALA A 172 -2.88 9.91 9.11
CA ALA A 172 -2.73 8.99 10.23
C ALA A 172 -3.96 8.07 10.37
N ILE A 173 -5.17 8.61 10.20
CA ILE A 173 -6.40 7.84 10.20
C ILE A 173 -6.44 6.89 8.99
N TYR A 174 -6.02 7.36 7.80
CA TYR A 174 -5.93 6.52 6.60
C TYR A 174 -5.01 5.31 6.80
N ILE A 175 -3.87 5.49 7.48
CA ILE A 175 -2.96 4.39 7.76
C ILE A 175 -3.67 3.26 8.52
N ILE A 176 -4.60 3.56 9.43
CA ILE A 176 -5.31 2.52 10.20
C ILE A 176 -6.52 1.96 9.42
N TYR A 177 -7.28 2.83 8.77
CA TYR A 177 -8.63 2.51 8.26
C TYR A 177 -8.79 2.59 6.74
N GLY A 178 -7.72 2.95 6.02
CA GLY A 178 -7.69 3.02 4.56
C GLY A 178 -7.93 1.67 3.91
N LYS A 179 -8.27 1.71 2.62
CA LYS A 179 -8.58 0.49 1.85
C LYS A 179 -7.30 -0.28 1.54
N THR A 180 -7.23 -1.52 2.00
CA THR A 180 -6.04 -2.39 1.92
C THR A 180 -6.27 -3.65 1.07
N ASP A 181 -7.28 -3.66 0.20
CA ASP A 181 -7.68 -4.87 -0.54
C ASP A 181 -7.58 -4.74 -2.07
N GLN A 182 -7.03 -3.65 -2.60
CA GLN A 182 -7.04 -3.41 -4.05
C GLN A 182 -6.22 -4.44 -4.83
N VAL A 183 -5.00 -4.78 -4.36
CA VAL A 183 -4.17 -5.81 -5.00
C VAL A 183 -4.84 -7.19 -4.89
N LYS A 184 -5.44 -7.50 -3.73
CA LYS A 184 -6.19 -8.74 -3.53
C LYS A 184 -7.41 -8.82 -4.46
N THR A 185 -8.17 -7.74 -4.56
CA THR A 185 -9.35 -7.63 -5.43
C THR A 185 -8.96 -7.86 -6.90
N ARG A 186 -7.85 -7.27 -7.36
CA ARG A 186 -7.30 -7.55 -8.70
C ARG A 186 -7.02 -9.03 -8.88
N ASN A 187 -6.33 -9.66 -7.94
CA ASN A 187 -6.03 -11.10 -8.01
C ASN A 187 -7.31 -11.94 -8.11
N ASP A 188 -8.29 -11.68 -7.25
CA ASP A 188 -9.56 -12.41 -7.22
C ASP A 188 -10.30 -12.28 -8.57
N LEU A 189 -10.33 -11.09 -9.16
CA LEU A 189 -10.91 -10.85 -10.50
C LEU A 189 -10.17 -11.62 -11.60
N LYS A 190 -8.83 -11.65 -11.55
CA LYS A 190 -8.01 -12.39 -12.52
C LYS A 190 -8.19 -13.91 -12.41
N VAL A 191 -8.33 -14.43 -11.19
CA VAL A 191 -8.66 -15.85 -10.97
C VAL A 191 -9.99 -16.20 -11.63
N GLU A 192 -11.00 -15.33 -11.54
CA GLU A 192 -12.28 -15.57 -12.21
C GLU A 192 -12.19 -15.45 -13.74
N ILE A 193 -11.38 -14.52 -14.26
CA ILE A 193 -11.11 -14.42 -15.71
C ILE A 193 -10.49 -15.72 -16.24
N GLU A 194 -9.54 -16.32 -15.52
CA GLU A 194 -8.94 -17.60 -15.92
C GLU A 194 -9.94 -18.76 -15.90
N LYS A 195 -11.00 -18.68 -15.08
CA LYS A 195 -12.13 -19.63 -15.11
C LYS A 195 -13.13 -19.37 -16.26
N GLY A 196 -12.89 -18.36 -17.08
CA GLY A 196 -13.74 -18.00 -18.23
C GLY A 196 -14.76 -16.91 -17.94
N ASN A 197 -14.77 -16.31 -16.75
CA ASN A 197 -15.70 -15.23 -16.38
C ASN A 197 -15.17 -13.88 -16.90
N PHE A 198 -15.16 -13.70 -18.23
CA PHE A 198 -14.52 -12.56 -18.88
C PHE A 198 -15.20 -11.20 -18.63
N SER A 199 -16.45 -11.17 -18.13
CA SER A 199 -17.06 -9.92 -17.66
C SER A 199 -16.26 -9.25 -16.53
N ASN A 200 -15.40 -9.99 -15.84
CA ASN A 200 -14.52 -9.44 -14.79
C ASN A 200 -13.37 -8.57 -15.33
N PHE A 201 -13.12 -8.53 -16.64
CA PHE A 201 -12.18 -7.54 -17.20
C PHE A 201 -12.64 -6.08 -16.95
N TYR A 202 -13.95 -5.83 -16.90
CA TYR A 202 -14.49 -4.49 -16.62
C TYR A 202 -14.13 -3.98 -15.22
N PRO A 203 -14.51 -4.64 -14.12
CA PRO A 203 -14.13 -4.19 -12.78
C PRO A 203 -12.62 -4.21 -12.57
N LEU A 204 -11.86 -5.08 -13.26
CA LEU A 204 -10.40 -5.14 -13.17
C LEU A 204 -9.75 -3.86 -13.71
N LEU A 205 -10.04 -3.50 -14.97
CA LEU A 205 -9.48 -2.32 -15.60
C LEU A 205 -10.08 -1.02 -15.03
N PHE A 206 -11.33 -1.06 -14.55
CA PHE A 206 -11.90 0.04 -13.81
C PHE A 206 -11.13 0.30 -12.51
N LEU A 207 -10.83 -0.76 -11.73
CA LEU A 207 -10.05 -0.66 -10.51
C LEU A 207 -8.67 -0.05 -10.78
N ASP A 208 -7.96 -0.54 -11.81
CA ASP A 208 -6.62 -0.03 -12.12
C ASP A 208 -6.61 1.42 -12.56
N LYS A 209 -7.65 1.86 -13.28
CA LYS A 209 -7.77 3.25 -13.72
C LYS A 209 -8.17 4.21 -12.59
N ASN A 210 -8.73 3.69 -11.49
CA ASN A 210 -9.26 4.46 -10.37
C ASN A 210 -8.64 4.00 -9.03
N TRP A 211 -7.34 3.72 -9.03
CA TRP A 211 -6.59 3.23 -7.89
C TRP A 211 -6.57 4.27 -6.77
N GLU A 212 -7.07 3.92 -5.58
CA GLU A 212 -7.07 4.83 -4.43
C GLU A 212 -5.66 4.84 -3.80
N TYR A 213 -5.17 6.05 -3.52
CA TYR A 213 -3.89 6.26 -2.83
C TYR A 213 -4.11 6.69 -1.38
N ASP A 214 -5.13 7.51 -1.16
CA ASP A 214 -5.62 7.95 0.15
C ASP A 214 -7.11 8.29 0.06
N TRP A 215 -7.69 8.88 1.13
CA TRP A 215 -9.11 9.22 1.20
C TRP A 215 -9.63 10.08 0.04
N TRP A 216 -8.78 10.92 -0.58
CA TRP A 216 -9.20 11.89 -1.58
C TRP A 216 -8.48 11.73 -2.91
N ASN A 217 -7.33 11.06 -2.95
CA ASN A 217 -6.52 10.88 -4.13
C ASN A 217 -6.76 9.53 -4.79
N LYS A 218 -6.95 9.57 -6.11
CA LYS A 218 -6.97 8.39 -6.98
C LYS A 218 -6.06 8.61 -8.18
N GLY A 219 -5.57 7.53 -8.77
CA GLY A 219 -4.81 7.58 -10.02
C GLY A 219 -4.91 6.28 -10.82
N SER A 220 -4.05 6.16 -11.83
CA SER A 220 -4.00 4.98 -12.67
C SER A 220 -2.74 4.14 -12.43
N GLN A 221 -2.92 2.83 -12.45
CA GLN A 221 -1.84 1.84 -12.46
C GLN A 221 -1.55 1.44 -13.90
N ASP A 222 -0.88 2.29 -14.65
CA ASP A 222 -0.73 2.13 -16.11
C ASP A 222 -0.08 0.80 -16.50
N TYR A 223 0.92 0.34 -15.73
CA TYR A 223 1.53 -0.98 -15.94
C TYR A 223 0.52 -2.13 -15.84
N PHE A 224 -0.41 -2.06 -14.88
CA PHE A 224 -1.45 -3.07 -14.70
C PHE A 224 -2.46 -3.03 -15.85
N ILE A 225 -2.87 -1.82 -16.24
CA ILE A 225 -3.79 -1.59 -17.35
C ILE A 225 -3.23 -2.17 -18.65
N GLU A 226 -1.95 -1.92 -18.95
CA GLU A 226 -1.30 -2.40 -20.17
C GLU A 226 -1.29 -3.93 -20.26
N GLU A 227 -0.87 -4.61 -19.18
CA GLU A 227 -0.79 -6.08 -19.14
C GLU A 227 -2.19 -6.72 -19.17
N ASP A 228 -3.16 -6.17 -18.44
CA ASP A 228 -4.53 -6.72 -18.40
C ASP A 228 -5.31 -6.43 -19.69
N LEU A 229 -5.05 -5.30 -20.37
CA LEU A 229 -5.63 -5.02 -21.67
C LEU A 229 -5.09 -5.97 -22.74
N ALA A 230 -3.79 -6.28 -22.70
CA ALA A 230 -3.20 -7.28 -23.58
C ALA A 230 -3.80 -8.68 -23.33
N LEU A 231 -4.03 -9.04 -22.07
CA LEU A 231 -4.72 -10.28 -21.70
C LEU A 231 -6.18 -10.29 -22.21
N ALA A 232 -6.92 -9.20 -22.05
CA ALA A 232 -8.29 -9.06 -22.56
C ALA A 232 -8.32 -9.23 -24.08
N GLN A 233 -7.39 -8.60 -24.79
CA GLN A 233 -7.26 -8.73 -26.25
C GLN A 233 -7.01 -10.18 -26.67
N ASN A 234 -6.16 -10.90 -25.93
CA ASN A 234 -5.83 -12.29 -26.21
C ASN A 234 -7.03 -13.23 -25.98
N LYS A 235 -7.75 -13.07 -24.87
CA LYS A 235 -8.85 -13.96 -24.46
C LYS A 235 -10.17 -13.68 -25.21
N LEU A 236 -10.50 -12.41 -25.42
CA LEU A 236 -11.76 -11.99 -26.06
C LEU A 236 -11.64 -11.81 -27.58
N GLY A 237 -10.47 -11.36 -28.06
CA GLY A 237 -10.24 -10.98 -29.45
C GLY A 237 -10.67 -9.53 -29.76
N LYS A 238 -9.97 -8.89 -30.70
CA LYS A 238 -10.18 -7.46 -31.05
C LYS A 238 -11.56 -7.12 -31.60
N THR A 239 -12.24 -8.08 -32.22
CA THR A 239 -13.56 -7.86 -32.84
C THR A 239 -14.71 -8.01 -31.84
N ASN A 240 -14.45 -8.59 -30.66
CA ASN A 240 -15.43 -8.79 -29.60
C ASN A 240 -15.94 -7.44 -29.07
N ASN A 241 -17.25 -7.36 -28.82
CA ASN A 241 -17.87 -6.15 -28.32
C ASN A 241 -17.37 -5.78 -26.93
N ASP A 242 -17.15 -6.75 -26.04
CA ASP A 242 -16.69 -6.50 -24.68
C ASP A 242 -15.31 -5.82 -24.69
N TYR A 243 -14.39 -6.35 -25.51
CA TYR A 243 -13.07 -5.76 -25.69
C TYR A 243 -13.14 -4.33 -26.25
N LYS A 244 -14.00 -4.09 -27.24
CA LYS A 244 -14.20 -2.74 -27.80
C LYS A 244 -14.73 -1.74 -26.78
N VAL A 245 -15.66 -2.17 -25.92
CA VAL A 245 -16.19 -1.30 -24.85
C VAL A 245 -15.11 -0.98 -23.83
N ILE A 246 -14.31 -1.97 -23.43
CA ILE A 246 -13.14 -1.76 -22.56
C ILE A 246 -12.18 -0.74 -23.17
N GLU A 247 -11.82 -0.91 -24.44
CA GLU A 247 -10.91 0.00 -25.14
C GLU A 247 -11.48 1.43 -25.24
N ALA A 248 -12.79 1.55 -25.53
CA ALA A 248 -13.48 2.83 -25.57
C ALA A 248 -13.49 3.51 -24.19
N TYR A 249 -13.77 2.78 -23.11
CA TYR A 249 -13.72 3.31 -21.75
C TYR A 249 -12.33 3.89 -21.42
N LEU A 250 -11.26 3.14 -21.69
CA LEU A 250 -9.90 3.60 -21.42
C LEU A 250 -9.53 4.83 -22.25
N LYS A 251 -9.95 4.88 -23.52
CA LYS A 251 -9.77 6.07 -24.38
C LYS A 251 -10.48 7.29 -23.83
N ILE A 252 -11.75 7.17 -23.45
CA ILE A 252 -12.53 8.28 -22.85
C ILE A 252 -11.84 8.78 -21.58
N LYS A 253 -11.43 7.89 -20.67
CA LYS A 253 -10.73 8.28 -19.45
C LYS A 253 -9.40 8.98 -19.69
N ASN A 254 -8.67 8.60 -20.73
CA ASN A 254 -7.43 9.27 -21.09
C ASN A 254 -7.68 10.67 -21.66
N LEU A 255 -8.78 10.89 -22.39
CA LEU A 255 -9.19 12.21 -22.89
C LEU A 255 -9.62 13.13 -21.74
N GLU A 256 -10.44 12.62 -20.81
CA GLU A 256 -10.85 13.35 -19.60
C GLU A 256 -9.64 13.86 -18.80
N GLN A 257 -8.60 13.02 -18.63
CA GLN A 257 -7.38 13.39 -17.91
C GLN A 257 -6.55 14.48 -18.59
N LYS A 258 -6.63 14.59 -19.92
CA LYS A 258 -5.91 15.62 -20.69
C LYS A 258 -6.67 16.95 -20.75
N GLY A 259 -7.91 17.00 -20.29
CA GLY A 259 -8.79 18.15 -20.49
C GLY A 259 -9.19 18.35 -21.97
N GLU A 260 -8.96 17.35 -22.82
CA GLU A 260 -9.30 17.34 -24.24
C GLU A 260 -10.73 16.79 -24.37
N ILE A 261 -11.74 17.58 -23.98
CA ILE A 261 -13.18 17.27 -24.17
C ILE A 261 -13.72 17.93 -25.46
N GLU A 262 -12.85 18.39 -26.35
CA GLU A 262 -13.27 18.84 -27.68
C GLU A 262 -13.21 17.65 -28.64
N ASP A 263 -14.41 17.27 -29.13
CA ASP A 263 -14.73 16.29 -30.19
C ASP A 263 -14.85 14.81 -29.78
N ILE A 264 -15.99 14.46 -29.15
CA ILE A 264 -16.62 13.13 -29.24
C ILE A 264 -17.93 13.26 -30.02
#